data_AF-A0A5P6VRQ9-F1
#
_entry.id   AF-A0A5P6VRQ9-F1
#
_cell.length_a   1.000
_cell.length_b   1.000
_cell.length_c   1.000
_cell.angle_alpha   90.00
_cell.angle_beta   90.00
_cell.angle_gamma   90.00
#
_symmetry.space_group_name_H-M   'P 1'
#
loop_
_entity.id
_entity.type
_entity.pdbx_description
1 polymer ?
#
loop_
_entity_poly.entity_id
_entity_poly.type
_entity_poly.pdbx_seq_one_letter_code
_entity_poly.pdbx_strand_id
1 'polypeptide(L)' 'MSEKASKPIDQLTLESEFIRTFKSAKSAGAELGINSSGIGNAIRKGTTSGGYRWRQHIEK' A
#
# COMPACT_ATOMS: atom_id res chain seq x y z
N MET A 1 4.94 -4.36 -22.51
CA MET A 1 4.62 -5.07 -21.25
C MET A 1 4.78 -4.06 -20.13
N SER A 2 3.75 -3.89 -19.30
CA SER A 2 3.65 -2.78 -18.34
C SER A 2 4.79 -2.84 -17.32
N GLU A 3 5.60 -1.78 -17.29
CA GLU A 3 6.65 -1.54 -16.31
C GLU A 3 6.02 -1.57 -14.91
N LYS A 4 6.15 -2.69 -14.20
CA LYS A 4 5.86 -2.76 -12.77
C LYS A 4 6.94 -2.00 -12.01
N ALA A 5 7.00 -0.68 -12.22
CA ALA A 5 7.69 0.21 -11.31
C ALA A 5 7.08 -0.01 -9.92
N SER A 6 7.91 -0.43 -8.97
CA SER A 6 7.52 -0.53 -7.57
C SER A 6 7.08 0.84 -7.12
N LYS A 7 5.78 1.11 -7.21
CA LYS A 7 5.21 2.36 -6.74
C LYS A 7 5.30 2.32 -5.22
N PRO A 8 5.99 3.27 -4.60
CA PRO A 8 5.98 3.37 -3.15
C PRO A 8 4.54 3.52 -2.68
N ILE A 9 4.26 2.95 -1.52
CA ILE A 9 2.93 2.99 -0.93
C ILE A 9 3.03 3.50 0.49
N ASP A 10 2.09 4.33 0.86
CA ASP A 10 1.98 4.88 2.20
C ASP A 10 0.98 4.03 2.98
N GLN A 11 1.43 3.54 4.12
CA GLN A 11 0.59 2.88 5.11
C GLN A 11 0.07 3.95 6.07
N LEU A 12 -1.24 4.00 6.21
CA LEU A 12 -1.92 4.82 7.21
C LEU A 12 -2.70 3.94 8.19
N THR A 13 -2.93 4.45 9.39
CA THR A 13 -3.82 3.83 10.38
C THR A 13 -5.29 3.91 9.91
N LEU A 14 -6.18 3.25 10.65
CA LEU A 14 -7.63 3.42 10.51
C LEU A 14 -8.07 4.87 10.74
N GLU A 15 -7.31 5.61 11.52
CA GLU A 15 -7.52 7.04 11.82
C GLU A 15 -6.94 7.95 10.74
N SER A 16 -6.48 7.37 9.61
CA SER A 16 -5.83 8.07 8.50
C SER A 16 -4.52 8.78 8.88
N GLU A 17 -3.88 8.34 9.96
CA GLU A 17 -2.57 8.83 10.35
C GLU A 17 -1.48 8.09 9.57
N PHE A 18 -0.56 8.82 8.95
CA PHE A 18 0.55 8.22 8.22
C PHE A 18 1.49 7.49 9.19
N ILE A 19 1.68 6.20 8.98
CA ILE A 19 2.60 5.39 9.79
C ILE A 19 3.97 5.38 9.12
N ARG A 20 4.01 4.95 7.85
CA ARG A 20 5.25 4.76 7.10
C ARG A 20 5.02 4.56 5.62
N THR A 21 6.06 4.82 4.83
CA THR A 21 6.10 4.49 3.41
C THR A 21 6.87 3.20 3.19
N PHE A 22 6.32 2.32 2.36
CA PHE A 22 7.00 1.14 1.85
C PHE A 22 7.45 1.36 0.43
N LYS A 23 8.58 0.76 0.06
CA LYS A 23 9.08 0.76 -1.32
C LYS A 23 8.09 0.13 -2.30
N SER A 24 7.21 -0.76 -1.84
CA SER A 24 6.26 -1.47 -2.71
C SER A 24 5.21 -2.24 -1.91
N ALA A 25 4.04 -2.47 -2.51
CA ALA A 25 2.98 -3.34 -1.95
C ALA A 25 3.46 -4.76 -1.63
N LYS A 26 4.43 -5.28 -2.38
CA LYS A 26 5.03 -6.59 -2.09
C LYS A 26 5.85 -6.57 -0.80
N SER A 27 6.58 -5.49 -0.54
CA SER A 27 7.39 -5.35 0.68
C SER A 27 6.51 -5.18 1.90
N ALA A 28 5.49 -4.31 1.80
CA ALA A 28 4.49 -4.14 2.86
C ALA A 28 3.75 -5.46 3.14
N GLY A 29 3.34 -6.17 2.08
CA GLY A 29 2.68 -7.45 2.21
C GLY A 29 3.54 -8.52 2.86
N ALA A 30 4.84 -8.58 2.54
CA ALA A 30 5.77 -9.52 3.17
C ALA A 30 6.00 -9.20 4.66
N GLU A 31 6.14 -7.91 5.01
CA GLU A 31 6.40 -7.48 6.38
C GLU A 31 5.18 -7.62 7.29
N LEU A 32 3.98 -7.34 6.76
CA LEU A 32 2.72 -7.39 7.50
C LEU A 32 1.97 -8.73 7.33
N GLY A 33 2.45 -9.62 6.47
CA GLY A 33 1.76 -10.86 6.11
C GLY A 33 0.48 -10.65 5.30
N ILE A 34 0.34 -9.53 4.59
CA ILE A 34 -0.85 -9.18 3.79
C ILE A 34 -0.62 -9.50 2.31
N ASN A 35 -1.66 -9.95 1.61
CA ASN A 35 -1.54 -10.20 0.18
C ASN A 35 -1.31 -8.90 -0.61
N SER A 36 -0.23 -8.84 -1.39
CA SER A 36 0.12 -7.67 -2.21
C SER A 36 -0.96 -7.29 -3.24
N SER A 37 -1.73 -8.27 -3.72
CA SER A 37 -2.86 -8.02 -4.64
C SER A 37 -4.01 -7.32 -3.91
N GLY A 38 -4.25 -7.69 -2.65
CA GLY A 38 -5.22 -7.03 -1.77
C GLY A 38 -4.84 -5.56 -1.53
N ILE A 39 -3.56 -5.29 -1.22
CA ILE A 39 -3.04 -3.93 -1.04
C ILE A 39 -3.21 -3.10 -2.31
N GLY A 40 -2.85 -3.64 -3.48
CA GLY A 40 -3.03 -2.94 -4.75
C GLY A 40 -4.50 -2.58 -5.04
N ASN A 41 -5.42 -3.50 -4.74
CA ASN A 41 -6.85 -3.25 -4.89
C ASN A 41 -7.38 -2.25 -3.84
N ALA A 42 -6.85 -2.30 -2.62
CA ALA A 42 -7.19 -1.37 -1.54
C ALA A 42 -6.81 0.07 -1.89
N ILE A 43 -5.63 0.28 -2.46
CA ILE A 43 -5.19 1.59 -2.96
C ILE A 43 -6.14 2.10 -4.06
N ARG A 44 -6.53 1.22 -4.97
CA ARG A 44 -7.36 1.57 -6.14
C ARG A 44 -8.82 1.83 -5.78
N LYS A 45 -9.34 1.11 -4.77
CA LYS A 45 -10.70 1.28 -4.23
C LYS A 45 -10.77 2.22 -3.02
N GLY A 46 -9.64 2.71 -2.51
CA GLY A 46 -9.57 3.49 -1.26
C GLY A 46 -10.00 2.73 -0.01
N THR A 47 -9.85 1.40 -0.01
CA THR A 47 -10.25 0.48 1.06
C THR A 47 -9.11 0.25 2.07
N THR A 48 -9.45 -0.27 3.25
CA THR A 48 -8.50 -0.76 4.25
C THR A 48 -8.14 -2.23 4.00
N SER A 49 -6.86 -2.59 4.10
CA SER A 49 -6.40 -3.98 4.02
C SER A 49 -5.53 -4.33 5.22
N GLY A 50 -5.83 -5.47 5.86
CA GLY A 50 -5.13 -5.93 7.05
C GLY A 50 -5.23 -4.99 8.25
N GLY A 51 -6.32 -4.20 8.35
CA GLY A 51 -6.50 -3.22 9.44
C GLY A 51 -5.78 -1.89 9.22
N TYR A 52 -5.17 -1.67 8.05
CA TYR A 52 -4.49 -0.42 7.70
C TYR A 52 -5.06 0.16 6.41
N ARG A 53 -4.96 1.47 6.26
CA ARG A 53 -5.34 2.18 5.04
C ARG A 53 -4.12 2.34 4.14
N TRP A 54 -4.32 2.23 2.84
CA TRP A 54 -3.23 2.19 1.86
C TRP A 54 -3.42 3.29 0.83
N ARG A 55 -2.34 4.03 0.56
CA ARG A 55 -2.32 5.07 -0.48
C ARG A 55 -1.12 4.86 -1.40
N GLN A 56 -1.29 5.16 -2.67
CA GLN A 56 -0.16 5.24 -3.59
C GLN A 56 0.63 6.50 -3.26
N HIS A 57 1.92 6.34 -2.98
CA HIS A 57 2.83 7.47 -2.91
C HIS A 57 3.08 7.92 -4.34
N ILE A 58 2.54 9.08 -4.69
CA ILE A 58 2.74 9.70 -5.99
C ILE A 58 3.65 10.91 -5.73
N GLU A 59 4.95 10.74 -5.95
CA GLU A 59 5.81 11.91 -6.17
C GLU A 59 5.41 12.51 -7.52
N LYS A 60 5.15 13.81 -7.55
CA LYS A 60 4.74 14.56 -8.74
C LYS A 60 5.70 15.71 -8.96
#